data_AF-K2MJU5-F1
#
_entry.id   AF-K2MJU5-F1
#
_cell.length_a   1.000
_cell.length_b   1.000
_cell.length_c   1.000
_cell.angle_alpha   90.00
_cell.angle_beta   90.00
_cell.angle_gamma   90.00
#
_symmetry.space_group_name_H-M   'P 1'
#
loop_
_entity.id
_entity.type
_entity.pdbx_description
1 polymer ?
#
loop_
_entity_poly.entity_id
_entity_poly.type
_entity_poly.pdbx_seq_one_letter_code
_entity_poly.pdbx_strand_id
1 'polypeptide(L)'
;MLATDLHAFNTSLGATIEEQVVDALNKLRTLWDPDQKYSLYEFERQPQTFPDVVLRASDPSVVPQVLMGIEMKGWYVLAKEKEPSFRFQVTPAACAEADLIVVVPWALSKVISGSPEVFMPFVMGARQAAEFRNWHWQYKKVSTTDTSITLSSVTTHYPSKSDPISDVPASDGGGNFGRLARSGVMDSFIAERFDDKLSGIPMWAWQAFLALFKENKDPDFVPKGLEALAKTVMKDPSAQKRAKIDAKLKELGELLSED
;
A
#
# COMPACT_ATOMS: atom_id res chain seq x y z
N MET A 1 18.99 13.60 -0.32
CA MET A 1 17.67 13.40 -0.95
C MET A 1 16.64 13.57 0.15
N LEU A 2 15.88 14.65 0.11
CA LEU A 2 14.99 15.05 1.21
C LEU A 2 13.72 14.19 1.16
N ALA A 3 13.04 14.02 2.30
CA ALA A 3 11.82 13.22 2.40
C ALA A 3 10.70 13.67 1.43
N THR A 4 10.76 14.92 0.97
CA THR A 4 9.88 15.51 -0.05
C THR A 4 10.06 14.87 -1.43
N ASP A 5 11.28 14.48 -1.80
CA ASP A 5 11.58 13.86 -3.10
C ASP A 5 10.97 12.46 -3.20
N LEU A 6 10.96 11.71 -2.08
CA LEU A 6 10.37 10.38 -1.99
C LEU A 6 8.83 10.42 -2.09
N HIS A 7 8.19 11.51 -1.62
CA HIS A 7 6.74 11.67 -1.71
C HIS A 7 6.28 12.04 -3.14
N ALA A 8 7.04 12.91 -3.82
CA ALA A 8 6.84 13.18 -5.25
C ALA A 8 7.09 11.93 -6.09
N PHE A 9 8.13 11.16 -5.76
CA PHE A 9 8.44 9.89 -6.41
C PHE A 9 7.33 8.84 -6.20
N ASN A 10 6.79 8.70 -4.98
CA ASN A 10 5.62 7.86 -4.68
C ASN A 10 4.39 8.22 -5.50
N THR A 11 4.15 9.51 -5.69
CA THR A 11 2.99 9.98 -6.47
C THR A 11 3.17 9.67 -7.95
N SER A 12 4.35 9.98 -8.51
CA SER A 12 4.66 9.70 -9.92
C SER A 12 4.65 8.21 -10.23
N LEU A 13 5.27 7.39 -9.37
CA LEU A 13 5.35 5.95 -9.57
C LEU A 13 4.01 5.26 -9.28
N GLY A 14 3.20 5.79 -8.36
CA GLY A 14 1.83 5.32 -8.16
C GLY A 14 1.00 5.41 -9.45
N ALA A 15 1.07 6.55 -10.15
CA ALA A 15 0.40 6.73 -11.44
C ALA A 15 0.98 5.79 -12.53
N THR A 16 2.31 5.59 -12.54
CA THR A 16 2.94 4.63 -13.46
C THR A 16 2.57 3.18 -13.15
N ILE A 17 2.40 2.81 -11.87
CA ILE A 17 1.96 1.48 -11.46
C ILE A 17 0.54 1.20 -11.97
N GLU A 18 -0.37 2.18 -11.88
CA GLU A 18 -1.74 2.03 -12.41
C GLU A 18 -1.73 1.74 -13.91
N GLU A 19 -0.96 2.50 -14.71
CA GLU A 19 -0.82 2.26 -16.16
C GLU A 19 -0.19 0.90 -16.45
N GLN A 20 0.89 0.55 -15.76
CA GLN A 20 1.56 -0.74 -15.96
C GLN A 20 0.68 -1.93 -15.58
N VAL A 21 -0.18 -1.79 -14.58
CA VAL A 21 -1.11 -2.85 -14.16
C VAL A 21 -2.17 -3.09 -15.21
N VAL A 22 -2.76 -2.04 -15.80
CA VAL A 22 -3.73 -2.19 -16.89
C VAL A 22 -3.10 -2.91 -18.08
N ASP A 23 -1.92 -2.48 -18.50
CA ASP A 23 -1.16 -3.12 -19.57
C ASP A 23 -0.84 -4.58 -19.27
N ALA A 24 -0.40 -4.88 -18.05
CA ALA A 24 -0.07 -6.23 -17.63
C ALA A 24 -1.30 -7.13 -17.60
N LEU A 25 -2.42 -6.67 -17.02
CA LEU A 25 -3.68 -7.41 -17.01
C LEU A 25 -4.12 -7.76 -18.43
N ASN A 26 -4.15 -6.79 -19.34
CA ASN A 26 -4.54 -7.06 -20.72
C ASN A 26 -3.57 -8.00 -21.46
N LYS A 27 -2.25 -7.88 -21.23
CA LYS A 27 -1.24 -8.82 -21.78
C LYS A 27 -1.39 -10.24 -21.24
N LEU A 28 -1.87 -10.39 -20.00
CA LEU A 28 -2.08 -11.68 -19.34
C LEU A 28 -3.46 -12.28 -19.61
N ARG A 29 -4.20 -11.81 -20.64
CA ARG A 29 -5.52 -12.35 -21.03
C ARG A 29 -5.56 -13.86 -21.12
N THR A 30 -4.53 -14.47 -21.69
CA THR A 30 -4.47 -15.94 -21.83
C THR A 30 -4.48 -16.68 -20.49
N LEU A 31 -4.17 -15.98 -19.38
CA LEU A 31 -4.23 -16.54 -18.03
C LEU A 31 -5.61 -16.35 -17.38
N TRP A 32 -6.21 -15.17 -17.49
CA TRP A 32 -7.47 -14.86 -16.79
C TRP A 32 -8.74 -15.08 -17.62
N ASP A 33 -8.64 -15.11 -18.95
CA ASP A 33 -9.73 -15.46 -19.88
C ASP A 33 -9.23 -16.49 -20.93
N PRO A 34 -8.82 -17.69 -20.49
CA PRO A 34 -8.30 -18.72 -21.39
C PRO A 34 -9.33 -19.23 -22.40
N ASP A 35 -10.62 -19.19 -22.03
CA ASP A 35 -11.74 -19.65 -22.84
C ASP A 35 -12.31 -18.56 -23.78
N GLN A 36 -11.75 -17.34 -23.74
CA GLN A 36 -12.23 -16.17 -24.50
C GLN A 36 -13.71 -15.82 -24.23
N LYS A 37 -14.21 -16.07 -23.02
CA LYS A 37 -15.58 -15.72 -22.62
C LYS A 37 -15.78 -14.21 -22.52
N TYR A 38 -14.70 -13.46 -22.29
CA TYR A 38 -14.70 -12.02 -22.11
C TYR A 38 -13.89 -11.33 -23.20
N SER A 39 -13.90 -11.87 -24.42
CA SER A 39 -13.12 -11.37 -25.56
C SER A 39 -13.43 -9.92 -25.94
N LEU A 40 -14.64 -9.45 -25.64
CA LEU A 40 -15.10 -8.07 -25.88
C LEU A 40 -14.79 -7.11 -24.71
N TYR A 41 -14.21 -7.60 -23.62
CA TYR A 41 -13.91 -6.79 -22.45
C TYR A 41 -12.42 -6.56 -22.32
N GLU A 42 -11.99 -5.35 -22.00
CA GLU A 42 -10.60 -5.00 -21.69
C GLU A 42 -10.49 -4.21 -20.40
N PHE A 43 -9.34 -4.30 -19.74
CA PHE A 43 -9.06 -3.45 -18.60
C PHE A 43 -8.75 -2.03 -19.08
N GLU A 44 -9.39 -1.05 -18.47
CA GLU A 44 -9.22 0.37 -18.75
C GLU A 44 -9.06 1.16 -17.46
N ARG A 45 -8.25 2.21 -17.49
CA ARG A 45 -8.14 3.15 -16.36
C ARG A 45 -9.32 4.13 -16.36
N GLN A 46 -9.90 4.39 -15.19
CA GLN A 46 -10.86 5.47 -14.98
C GLN A 46 -10.25 6.61 -14.16
N PRO A 47 -9.90 7.74 -14.79
CA PRO A 47 -9.41 8.88 -14.03
C PRO A 47 -10.54 9.51 -13.21
N GLN A 48 -10.26 9.79 -11.93
CA GLN A 48 -11.10 10.63 -11.05
C GLN A 48 -12.48 10.05 -10.72
N THR A 49 -12.69 8.75 -10.86
CA THR A 49 -13.97 8.09 -10.53
C THR A 49 -13.68 6.70 -10.00
N PHE A 50 -14.33 6.31 -8.90
CA PHE A 50 -14.22 4.95 -8.39
C PHE A 50 -14.89 3.97 -9.37
N PRO A 51 -14.25 2.81 -9.65
CA PRO A 51 -12.90 2.40 -9.26
C PRO A 51 -11.82 2.85 -10.25
N ASP A 52 -10.56 2.91 -9.82
CA ASP A 52 -9.41 3.34 -10.64
C ASP A 52 -9.24 2.58 -11.97
N VAL A 53 -9.57 1.29 -11.99
CA VAL A 53 -9.50 0.40 -13.17
C VAL A 53 -10.79 -0.38 -13.29
N VAL A 54 -11.25 -0.62 -14.52
CA VAL A 54 -12.46 -1.42 -14.80
C VAL A 54 -12.21 -2.41 -15.92
N LEU A 55 -12.84 -3.58 -15.85
CA LEU A 55 -12.98 -4.50 -16.98
C LEU A 55 -14.25 -4.10 -17.76
N ARG A 56 -14.07 -3.37 -18.87
CA ARG A 56 -15.14 -2.74 -19.64
C ARG A 56 -15.29 -3.38 -21.01
N ALA A 57 -16.54 -3.53 -21.47
CA ALA A 57 -16.82 -3.94 -22.83
C ALA A 57 -16.45 -2.84 -23.83
N SER A 58 -15.78 -3.21 -24.92
CA SER A 58 -15.46 -2.29 -26.03
C SER A 58 -16.71 -1.92 -26.84
N ASP A 59 -17.70 -2.80 -26.89
CA ASP A 59 -18.97 -2.60 -27.60
C ASP A 59 -20.05 -2.06 -26.64
N PRO A 60 -20.66 -0.88 -26.91
CA PRO A 60 -21.72 -0.29 -26.09
C PRO A 60 -23.03 -1.11 -26.00
N SER A 61 -23.22 -2.10 -26.87
CA SER A 61 -24.39 -2.98 -26.87
C SER A 61 -24.27 -4.14 -25.88
N VAL A 62 -23.07 -4.39 -25.35
CA VAL A 62 -22.81 -5.46 -24.40
C VAL A 62 -23.27 -5.05 -23.00
N VAL A 63 -24.08 -5.91 -22.37
CA VAL A 63 -24.59 -5.71 -21.02
C VAL A 63 -24.15 -6.89 -20.14
N PRO A 64 -23.49 -6.64 -18.99
CA PRO A 64 -23.17 -5.32 -18.44
C PRO A 64 -21.97 -4.66 -19.13
N GLN A 65 -21.96 -3.32 -19.18
CA GLN A 65 -20.84 -2.57 -19.76
C GLN A 65 -19.54 -2.74 -18.95
N VAL A 66 -19.64 -2.92 -17.63
CA VAL A 66 -18.52 -3.14 -16.71
C VAL A 66 -18.79 -4.42 -15.92
N LEU A 67 -17.81 -5.34 -15.89
CA LEU A 67 -17.92 -6.60 -15.15
C LEU A 67 -17.35 -6.52 -13.75
N MET A 68 -16.24 -5.80 -13.59
CA MET A 68 -15.56 -5.62 -12.31
C MET A 68 -14.71 -4.38 -12.33
N GLY A 69 -14.41 -3.89 -11.14
CA GLY A 69 -13.50 -2.80 -10.87
C GLY A 69 -12.35 -3.19 -9.97
N ILE A 70 -11.27 -2.43 -10.05
CA ILE A 70 -10.11 -2.55 -9.18
C ILE A 70 -9.75 -1.15 -8.72
N GLU A 71 -9.87 -0.93 -7.41
CA GLU A 71 -9.37 0.27 -6.75
C GLU A 71 -7.95 -0.01 -6.25
N MET A 72 -7.01 0.84 -6.63
CA MET A 72 -5.59 0.54 -6.52
C MET A 72 -4.86 1.46 -5.56
N LYS A 73 -3.80 0.92 -4.93
CA LYS A 73 -2.85 1.74 -4.19
C LYS A 73 -1.43 1.22 -4.31
N GLY A 74 -0.53 2.05 -4.84
CA GLY A 74 0.90 1.84 -4.67
C GLY A 74 1.35 2.13 -3.23
N TRP A 75 2.12 1.22 -2.63
CA TRP A 75 2.70 1.37 -1.30
C TRP A 75 4.22 1.20 -1.34
N TYR A 76 4.95 2.27 -1.05
CA TYR A 76 6.39 2.16 -0.85
C TYR A 76 6.70 1.56 0.52
N VAL A 77 7.21 0.32 0.54
CA VAL A 77 7.30 -0.47 1.78
C VAL A 77 8.24 0.15 2.83
N LEU A 78 9.26 0.88 2.37
CA LEU A 78 10.22 1.56 3.25
C LEU A 78 9.75 2.96 3.69
N ALA A 79 8.49 3.32 3.43
CA ALA A 79 7.91 4.59 3.88
C ALA A 79 7.94 4.73 5.41
N LYS A 80 7.88 5.98 5.89
CA LYS A 80 7.97 6.31 7.32
C LYS A 80 6.83 5.70 8.12
N GLU A 81 5.65 5.65 7.54
CA GLU A 81 4.40 5.19 8.13
C GLU A 81 4.40 3.67 8.38
N LYS A 82 5.26 2.92 7.70
CA LYS A 82 5.34 1.44 7.74
C LYS A 82 4.05 0.71 7.37
N GLU A 83 3.06 1.43 6.86
CA GLU A 83 1.76 0.91 6.44
C GLU A 83 1.31 1.66 5.19
N PRO A 84 0.49 1.06 4.31
CA PRO A 84 -0.09 1.77 3.18
C PRO A 84 -1.01 2.87 3.68
N SER A 85 -0.86 4.09 3.13
CA SER A 85 -1.72 5.24 3.44
C SER A 85 -3.08 5.20 2.74
N PHE A 86 -3.55 4.01 2.38
CA PHE A 86 -4.75 3.83 1.57
C PHE A 86 -6.01 4.24 2.34
N ARG A 87 -6.69 5.28 1.84
CA ARG A 87 -7.93 5.79 2.42
C ARG A 87 -9.08 5.44 1.49
N PHE A 88 -9.90 4.49 1.92
CA PHE A 88 -11.06 4.02 1.18
C PHE A 88 -12.34 4.41 1.92
N GLN A 89 -13.07 5.40 1.41
CA GLN A 89 -14.29 5.92 2.02
C GLN A 89 -15.55 5.58 1.21
N VAL A 90 -15.42 4.90 0.08
CA VAL A 90 -16.53 4.55 -0.80
C VAL A 90 -17.57 3.73 -0.05
N THR A 91 -18.85 4.06 -0.23
CA THR A 91 -19.98 3.37 0.39
C THR A 91 -20.11 1.94 -0.14
N PRO A 92 -20.51 0.95 0.69
CA PRO A 92 -20.67 -0.43 0.23
C PRO A 92 -21.58 -0.59 -0.99
N ALA A 93 -22.64 0.24 -1.07
CA ALA A 93 -23.63 0.18 -2.14
C ALA A 93 -23.09 0.60 -3.53
N ALA A 94 -21.99 1.35 -3.58
CA ALA A 94 -21.33 1.73 -4.84
C ALA A 94 -20.35 0.65 -5.34
N CYS A 95 -19.99 -0.32 -4.50
CA CYS A 95 -19.06 -1.39 -4.84
C CYS A 95 -19.84 -2.59 -5.41
N ALA A 96 -19.53 -3.03 -6.63
CA ALA A 96 -20.04 -4.29 -7.14
C ALA A 96 -19.41 -5.49 -6.41
N GLU A 97 -20.05 -6.66 -6.49
CA GLU A 97 -19.58 -7.87 -5.80
C GLU A 97 -18.18 -8.32 -6.27
N ALA A 98 -17.90 -8.16 -7.56
CA ALA A 98 -16.62 -8.52 -8.17
C ALA A 98 -15.54 -7.44 -8.01
N ASP A 99 -15.86 -6.27 -7.44
CA ASP A 99 -14.89 -5.19 -7.30
C ASP A 99 -13.84 -5.50 -6.24
N LEU A 100 -12.59 -5.13 -6.50
CA LEU A 100 -11.44 -5.44 -5.65
C LEU A 100 -10.73 -4.16 -5.16
N ILE A 101 -10.18 -4.24 -3.95
CA ILE A 101 -9.13 -3.37 -3.44
C ILE A 101 -7.80 -4.09 -3.66
N VAL A 102 -6.86 -3.41 -4.32
CA VAL A 102 -5.52 -3.94 -4.58
C VAL A 102 -4.45 -2.97 -4.09
N VAL A 103 -3.67 -3.39 -3.09
CA VAL A 103 -2.50 -2.62 -2.63
C VAL A 103 -1.24 -3.30 -3.14
N VAL A 104 -0.47 -2.60 -3.97
CA VAL A 104 0.77 -3.09 -4.60
C VAL A 104 1.97 -2.54 -3.83
N PRO A 105 2.66 -3.37 -3.03
CA PRO A 105 3.90 -2.96 -2.39
C PRO A 105 5.02 -2.88 -3.42
N TRP A 106 5.88 -1.89 -3.27
CA TRP A 106 7.06 -1.74 -4.10
C TRP A 106 8.21 -1.09 -3.34
N ALA A 107 9.42 -1.30 -3.84
CA ALA A 107 10.64 -0.65 -3.37
C ALA A 107 11.63 -0.46 -4.54
N LEU A 108 12.73 0.23 -4.31
CA LEU A 108 13.82 0.31 -5.28
C LEU A 108 14.81 -0.84 -5.03
N SER A 109 15.26 -1.52 -6.08
CA SER A 109 16.14 -2.70 -6.03
C SER A 109 17.40 -2.51 -5.17
N LYS A 110 17.96 -1.29 -5.13
CA LYS A 110 19.11 -0.90 -4.28
C LYS A 110 18.69 0.02 -3.13
N VAL A 111 17.52 -0.22 -2.54
CA VAL A 111 16.95 0.45 -1.36
C VAL A 111 16.53 1.90 -1.61
N ILE A 112 17.50 2.76 -1.93
CA ILE A 112 17.29 4.19 -2.22
C ILE A 112 17.51 4.55 -3.69
N SER A 113 17.86 3.57 -4.52
CA SER A 113 18.18 3.75 -5.94
C SER A 113 17.94 2.46 -6.73
N GLY A 114 18.09 2.52 -8.06
CA GLY A 114 17.90 1.39 -8.95
C GLY A 114 16.51 1.36 -9.58
N SER A 115 16.12 0.22 -10.13
CA SER A 115 14.79 0.00 -10.71
C SER A 115 13.74 -0.29 -9.63
N PRO A 116 12.47 0.09 -9.84
CA PRO A 116 11.35 -0.38 -9.04
C PRO A 116 11.22 -1.90 -9.08
N GLU A 117 10.93 -2.50 -7.93
CA GLU A 117 10.55 -3.90 -7.76
C GLU A 117 9.20 -3.94 -7.04
N VAL A 118 8.29 -4.76 -7.56
CA VAL A 118 6.95 -4.97 -6.99
C VAL A 118 6.90 -6.29 -6.23
N PHE A 119 6.10 -6.33 -5.18
CA PHE A 119 5.91 -7.51 -4.33
C PHE A 119 4.47 -8.02 -4.44
N MET A 120 4.20 -9.18 -3.83
CA MET A 120 2.87 -9.76 -3.83
C MET A 120 1.84 -8.76 -3.29
N PRO A 121 0.77 -8.47 -4.05
CA PRO A 121 -0.21 -7.47 -3.65
C PRO A 121 -1.15 -7.99 -2.56
N PHE A 122 -1.71 -7.06 -1.79
CA PHE A 122 -2.88 -7.33 -0.96
C PHE A 122 -4.12 -7.22 -1.84
N VAL A 123 -5.05 -8.18 -1.70
CA VAL A 123 -6.30 -8.21 -2.46
C VAL A 123 -7.46 -8.49 -1.49
N MET A 124 -8.52 -7.70 -1.57
CA MET A 124 -9.75 -7.86 -0.81
C MET A 124 -10.96 -7.37 -1.62
N GLY A 125 -12.15 -7.92 -1.41
CA GLY A 125 -13.37 -7.38 -2.05
C GLY A 125 -13.64 -5.94 -1.61
N ALA A 126 -13.95 -5.04 -2.55
CA ALA A 126 -14.17 -3.63 -2.26
C ALA A 126 -15.39 -3.40 -1.37
N ARG A 127 -16.50 -4.10 -1.65
CA ARG A 127 -17.69 -4.06 -0.79
C ARG A 127 -17.35 -4.53 0.63
N GLN A 128 -16.65 -5.66 0.74
CA GLN A 128 -16.22 -6.21 2.02
C GLN A 128 -15.31 -5.23 2.80
N ALA A 129 -14.39 -4.55 2.11
CA ALA A 129 -13.52 -3.55 2.71
C ALA A 129 -14.32 -2.33 3.23
N ALA A 130 -15.32 -1.87 2.47
CA ALA A 130 -16.20 -0.77 2.88
C ALA A 130 -17.05 -1.13 4.11
N GLU A 131 -17.66 -2.32 4.11
CA GLU A 131 -18.46 -2.83 5.23
C GLU A 131 -17.60 -3.03 6.48
N PHE A 132 -16.43 -3.66 6.33
CA PHE A 132 -15.51 -3.88 7.45
C PHE A 132 -14.98 -2.56 8.02
N ARG A 133 -14.67 -1.57 7.19
CA ARG A 133 -14.31 -0.22 7.65
C ARG A 133 -15.41 0.38 8.52
N ASN A 134 -16.66 0.35 8.05
CA ASN A 134 -17.79 0.93 8.78
C ASN A 134 -18.03 0.20 10.10
N TRP A 135 -18.04 -1.13 10.07
CA TRP A 135 -18.16 -1.96 11.27
C TRP A 135 -17.01 -1.71 12.26
N HIS A 136 -15.77 -1.67 11.77
CA HIS A 136 -14.60 -1.41 12.60
C HIS A 136 -14.74 -0.06 13.32
N TRP A 137 -15.14 0.97 12.58
CA TRP A 137 -15.30 2.32 13.10
C TRP A 137 -16.41 2.43 14.16
N GLN A 138 -17.58 1.82 13.90
CA GLN A 138 -18.74 1.91 14.78
C GLN A 138 -18.60 1.03 16.03
N TYR A 139 -18.03 -0.17 15.90
CA TYR A 139 -18.16 -1.22 16.91
C TYR A 139 -16.84 -1.72 17.49
N LYS A 140 -15.77 -1.79 16.69
CA LYS A 140 -14.47 -2.33 17.16
C LYS A 140 -13.58 -1.23 17.76
N LYS A 141 -13.64 -0.01 17.22
CA LYS A 141 -12.88 1.13 17.72
C LYS A 141 -13.40 1.54 19.09
N VAL A 142 -12.54 1.49 20.10
CA VAL A 142 -12.82 2.10 21.40
C VAL A 142 -12.65 3.62 21.28
N SER A 143 -13.71 4.38 21.51
CA SER A 143 -13.70 5.85 21.42
C SER A 143 -14.61 6.47 22.46
N THR A 144 -14.27 7.66 22.93
CA THR A 144 -15.17 8.54 23.71
C THR A 144 -15.96 9.49 22.83
N THR A 145 -15.62 9.58 21.55
CA THR A 145 -16.32 10.40 20.54
C THR A 145 -17.42 9.61 19.85
N ASP A 146 -18.37 10.33 19.23
CA ASP A 146 -19.40 9.74 18.39
C ASP A 146 -18.79 8.92 17.24
N THR A 147 -19.16 7.64 17.15
CA THR A 147 -18.70 6.69 16.13
C THR A 147 -19.74 6.45 15.04
N SER A 148 -20.86 7.18 15.03
CA SER A 148 -21.86 7.08 13.97
C SER A 148 -21.29 7.49 12.59
N ILE A 149 -21.90 6.94 11.55
CA ILE A 149 -21.51 7.13 10.15
C ILE A 149 -22.77 7.51 9.37
N THR A 150 -22.67 8.58 8.60
CA THR A 150 -23.65 8.91 7.56
C THR A 150 -23.22 8.21 6.28
N LEU A 151 -24.04 7.26 5.81
CA LEU A 151 -23.79 6.58 4.55
C LEU A 151 -24.12 7.49 3.37
N SER A 152 -23.39 7.33 2.27
CA SER A 152 -23.76 7.93 0.98
C SER A 152 -25.15 7.45 0.52
N SER A 153 -25.86 8.31 -0.23
CA SER A 153 -27.13 7.95 -0.88
C SER A 153 -26.97 7.21 -2.20
N VAL A 154 -25.74 7.00 -2.68
CA VAL A 154 -25.47 6.27 -3.93
C VAL A 154 -25.85 4.80 -3.77
N THR A 155 -26.62 4.27 -4.73
CA THR A 155 -27.11 2.88 -4.72
C THR A 155 -26.73 2.10 -5.99
N THR A 156 -25.94 2.71 -6.87
CA THR A 156 -25.53 2.13 -8.16
C THR A 156 -24.03 1.87 -8.18
N HIS A 157 -23.63 0.79 -8.86
CA HIS A 157 -22.22 0.53 -9.14
C HIS A 157 -21.68 1.47 -10.22
N TYR A 158 -20.36 1.67 -10.22
CA TYR A 158 -19.64 2.51 -11.21
C TYR A 158 -20.26 3.91 -11.37
N PRO A 159 -20.41 4.66 -10.26
CA PRO A 159 -21.06 5.97 -10.26
C PRO A 159 -20.25 6.99 -11.07
N SER A 160 -20.87 8.11 -11.42
CA SER A 160 -20.21 9.23 -12.09
C SER A 160 -19.29 10.00 -11.14
N LYS A 161 -18.36 10.77 -11.70
CA LYS A 161 -17.44 11.64 -10.94
C LYS A 161 -18.14 12.58 -9.95
N SER A 162 -19.35 13.03 -10.25
CA SER A 162 -20.10 13.96 -9.41
C SER A 162 -20.85 13.31 -8.26
N ASP A 163 -20.95 11.98 -8.23
CA ASP A 163 -21.75 11.30 -7.23
C ASP A 163 -21.04 11.29 -5.86
N PRO A 164 -21.74 11.59 -4.76
CA PRO A 164 -21.16 11.71 -3.44
C PRO A 164 -20.95 10.32 -2.80
N ILE A 165 -20.03 9.53 -3.33
CA ILE A 165 -19.87 8.10 -2.99
C ILE A 165 -19.26 7.81 -1.63
N SER A 166 -18.79 8.83 -0.91
CA SER A 166 -18.07 8.65 0.36
C SER A 166 -19.01 8.60 1.56
N ASP A 167 -18.80 7.62 2.42
CA ASP A 167 -19.35 7.62 3.77
C ASP A 167 -18.61 8.64 4.65
N VAL A 168 -19.33 9.25 5.60
CA VAL A 168 -18.82 10.33 6.45
C VAL A 168 -18.98 9.98 7.93
N PRO A 169 -17.89 9.91 8.71
CA PRO A 169 -17.98 9.69 10.16
C PRO A 169 -18.43 10.98 10.87
N ALA A 170 -19.20 10.85 11.95
CA ALA A 170 -19.63 12.01 12.76
C ALA A 170 -18.45 12.76 13.40
N SER A 171 -17.35 12.07 13.74
CA SER A 171 -16.16 12.67 14.33
C SER A 171 -14.88 11.95 13.92
N ASP A 172 -14.02 12.61 13.13
CA ASP A 172 -12.70 12.08 12.74
C ASP A 172 -11.58 13.12 12.83
N GLY A 173 -11.39 13.70 14.02
CA GLY A 173 -10.33 14.70 14.24
C GLY A 173 -8.90 14.22 13.92
N GLY A 174 -8.68 12.90 13.87
CA GLY A 174 -7.39 12.28 13.55
C GLY A 174 -7.21 11.86 12.09
N GLY A 175 -8.25 11.99 11.25
CA GLY A 175 -8.21 11.57 9.84
C GLY A 175 -7.96 10.06 9.66
N ASN A 176 -8.53 9.24 10.55
CA ASN A 176 -8.37 7.79 10.59
C ASN A 176 -9.44 7.04 9.80
N PHE A 177 -10.62 7.61 9.61
CA PHE A 177 -11.69 6.94 8.90
C PHE A 177 -11.26 6.63 7.46
N GLY A 178 -11.60 5.42 7.00
CA GLY A 178 -11.18 4.91 5.70
C GLY A 178 -9.73 4.43 5.59
N ARG A 179 -8.85 4.65 6.59
CA ARG A 179 -7.49 4.09 6.55
C ARG A 179 -7.52 2.58 6.81
N LEU A 180 -7.57 1.77 5.75
CA LEU A 180 -7.81 0.33 5.88
C LEU A 180 -6.75 -0.39 6.70
N ALA A 181 -5.47 -0.06 6.56
CA ALA A 181 -4.40 -0.68 7.36
C ALA A 181 -4.67 -0.54 8.88
N ARG A 182 -5.19 0.60 9.32
CA ARG A 182 -5.47 0.88 10.75
C ARG A 182 -6.66 0.11 11.32
N SER A 183 -7.42 -0.57 10.47
CA SER A 183 -8.51 -1.46 10.91
C SER A 183 -8.03 -2.86 11.33
N GLY A 184 -6.76 -3.15 11.05
CA GLY A 184 -6.11 -4.44 11.28
C GLY A 184 -6.27 -5.43 10.12
N VAL A 185 -7.00 -5.08 9.06
CA VAL A 185 -7.28 -6.00 7.94
C VAL A 185 -6.04 -6.36 7.12
N MET A 186 -4.97 -5.56 7.22
CA MET A 186 -3.72 -5.75 6.48
C MET A 186 -2.56 -6.18 7.39
N ASP A 187 -2.77 -6.45 8.69
CA ASP A 187 -1.67 -6.64 9.66
C ASP A 187 -0.76 -7.81 9.27
N SER A 188 -1.34 -8.98 8.98
CA SER A 188 -0.58 -10.16 8.54
C SER A 188 0.14 -9.91 7.22
N PHE A 189 -0.56 -9.27 6.26
CA PHE A 189 0.02 -8.91 4.98
C PHE A 189 1.24 -7.99 5.14
N ILE A 190 1.12 -6.94 5.95
CA ILE A 190 2.19 -5.99 6.24
C ILE A 190 3.37 -6.72 6.89
N ALA A 191 3.11 -7.55 7.89
CA ALA A 191 4.16 -8.32 8.58
C ALA A 191 4.95 -9.21 7.61
N GLU A 192 4.26 -9.96 6.74
CA GLU A 192 4.92 -10.78 5.71
C GLU A 192 5.76 -9.95 4.74
N ARG A 193 5.26 -8.80 4.27
CA ARG A 193 6.03 -7.92 3.36
C ARG A 193 7.28 -7.38 4.04
N PHE A 194 7.28 -7.22 5.36
CA PHE A 194 8.45 -6.80 6.10
C PHE A 194 9.53 -7.89 6.24
N ASP A 195 9.15 -9.16 6.10
CA ASP A 195 10.06 -10.31 6.08
C ASP A 195 10.63 -10.61 4.68
N ASP A 196 9.99 -10.10 3.62
CA ASP A 196 10.54 -10.15 2.27
C ASP A 196 11.93 -9.49 2.20
N LYS A 197 12.78 -10.00 1.30
CA LYS A 197 14.16 -9.50 1.16
C LYS A 197 14.26 -8.50 0.03
N LEU A 198 14.90 -7.37 0.32
CA LEU A 198 15.35 -6.39 -0.66
C LEU A 198 16.88 -6.33 -0.62
N SER A 199 17.56 -6.47 -1.76
CA SER A 199 19.04 -6.57 -1.77
C SER A 199 19.58 -7.64 -0.79
N GLY A 200 18.85 -8.74 -0.61
CA GLY A 200 19.22 -9.86 0.28
C GLY A 200 19.00 -9.63 1.78
N ILE A 201 18.49 -8.46 2.19
CA ILE A 201 18.23 -8.10 3.59
C ILE A 201 16.72 -7.91 3.80
N PRO A 202 16.12 -8.41 4.90
CA PRO A 202 14.71 -8.21 5.19
C PRO A 202 14.31 -6.73 5.21
N MET A 203 13.12 -6.42 4.69
CA MET A 203 12.65 -5.03 4.60
C MET A 203 12.52 -4.36 5.97
N TRP A 204 12.20 -5.10 7.04
CA TRP A 204 12.15 -4.52 8.39
C TRP A 204 13.50 -3.95 8.82
N ALA A 205 14.60 -4.59 8.43
CA ALA A 205 15.95 -4.16 8.78
C ALA A 205 16.32 -2.90 8.01
N TRP A 206 15.97 -2.82 6.72
CA TRP A 206 16.13 -1.60 5.93
C TRP A 206 15.29 -0.44 6.48
N GLN A 207 14.04 -0.70 6.83
CA GLN A 207 13.14 0.30 7.41
C GLN A 207 13.72 0.84 8.72
N ALA A 208 14.22 -0.04 9.58
CA ALA A 208 14.86 0.34 10.84
C ALA A 208 16.11 1.18 10.59
N PHE A 209 16.98 0.75 9.68
CA PHE A 209 18.19 1.47 9.28
C PHE A 209 17.87 2.89 8.78
N LEU A 210 16.99 3.02 7.79
CA LEU A 210 16.59 4.32 7.23
C LEU A 210 15.91 5.22 8.27
N ALA A 211 15.22 4.63 9.25
CA ALA A 211 14.61 5.39 10.34
C ALA A 211 15.64 5.99 11.31
N LEU A 212 16.88 5.50 11.36
CA LEU A 212 17.96 6.07 12.17
C LEU A 212 18.36 7.44 11.66
N PHE A 213 18.51 7.60 10.34
CA PHE A 213 19.01 8.79 9.64
C PHE A 213 17.92 9.85 9.33
N LYS A 214 16.82 9.87 10.09
CA LYS A 214 15.81 10.94 9.98
C LYS A 214 16.31 12.22 10.63
N GLU A 215 15.96 13.37 10.05
CA GLU A 215 16.34 14.71 10.52
C GLU A 215 16.09 14.94 12.02
N ASN A 216 16.94 15.77 12.65
CA ASN A 216 16.92 16.17 14.06
C ASN A 216 17.17 15.05 15.09
N LYS A 217 18.25 14.28 14.91
CA LYS A 217 18.73 13.39 15.97
C LYS A 217 20.09 13.78 16.47
N ASP A 218 20.22 13.76 17.79
CA ASP A 218 21.47 13.84 18.56
C ASP A 218 22.56 12.98 17.89
N PRO A 219 23.80 13.50 17.69
CA PRO A 219 24.93 12.74 17.14
C PRO A 219 25.12 11.35 17.77
N ASP A 220 24.78 11.19 19.05
CA ASP A 220 24.90 9.91 19.77
C ASP A 220 23.78 8.90 19.45
N PHE A 221 22.69 9.34 18.83
CA PHE A 221 21.52 8.49 18.55
C PHE A 221 21.81 7.46 17.47
N VAL A 222 22.49 7.87 16.40
CA VAL A 222 22.74 6.99 15.24
C VAL A 222 23.65 5.81 15.61
N PRO A 223 24.81 6.01 16.28
CA PRO A 223 25.65 4.90 16.72
C PRO A 223 24.92 3.91 17.64
N LYS A 224 24.20 4.40 18.65
CA LYS A 224 23.41 3.55 19.57
C LYS A 224 22.31 2.78 18.85
N GLY A 225 21.65 3.42 17.89
CA GLY A 225 20.62 2.79 17.06
C GLY A 225 21.20 1.69 16.15
N LEU A 226 22.38 1.92 15.57
CA LEU A 226 23.08 0.91 14.77
C LEU A 226 23.50 -0.29 15.61
N GLU A 227 24.03 -0.08 16.82
CA GLU A 227 24.35 -1.18 17.74
C GLU A 227 23.12 -2.01 18.14
N ALA A 228 22.00 -1.34 18.43
CA ALA A 228 20.74 -2.01 18.77
C ALA A 228 20.19 -2.82 17.58
N LEU A 229 20.28 -2.26 16.37
CA LEU A 229 19.90 -2.96 15.14
C LEU A 229 20.80 -4.17 14.89
N ALA A 230 22.11 -4.02 15.05
CA ALA A 230 23.08 -5.11 14.94
C ALA A 230 22.74 -6.24 15.91
N LYS A 231 22.51 -5.94 17.20
CA LYS A 231 22.09 -6.93 18.21
C LYS A 231 20.80 -7.66 17.82
N THR A 232 19.86 -6.97 17.19
CA THR A 232 18.58 -7.55 16.76
C THR A 232 18.76 -8.50 15.57
N VAL A 233 19.51 -8.08 14.55
CA VAL A 233 19.86 -8.92 13.39
C VAL A 233 20.72 -10.13 13.81
N MET A 234 21.58 -9.95 14.81
CA MET A 234 22.49 -10.98 15.33
C MET A 234 21.85 -11.98 16.29
N LYS A 235 20.55 -11.83 16.63
CA LYS A 235 19.82 -12.86 17.38
C LYS A 235 19.66 -14.18 16.61
N ASP A 236 20.00 -14.22 15.32
CA ASP A 236 20.03 -15.44 14.50
C ASP A 236 21.22 -15.49 13.48
N PRO A 237 22.49 -15.38 13.95
CA PRO A 237 23.50 -16.39 13.57
C PRO A 237 24.68 -16.59 14.58
N SER A 238 25.52 -17.59 14.29
CA SER A 238 26.71 -18.01 15.07
C SER A 238 27.72 -16.89 15.35
N ALA A 239 28.44 -17.02 16.48
CA ALA A 239 29.32 -15.99 17.07
C ALA A 239 30.35 -15.36 16.11
N GLN A 240 30.80 -16.11 15.10
CA GLN A 240 31.81 -15.67 14.13
C GLN A 240 31.28 -14.62 13.14
N LYS A 241 29.97 -14.63 12.84
CA LYS A 241 29.33 -13.66 11.93
C LYS A 241 29.12 -12.31 12.62
N ARG A 242 28.99 -12.30 13.96
CA ARG A 242 28.77 -11.11 14.78
C ARG A 242 29.96 -10.16 14.76
N ALA A 243 31.16 -10.69 15.05
CA ALA A 243 32.38 -9.91 15.05
C ALA A 243 32.70 -9.23 13.70
N LYS A 244 32.36 -9.87 12.57
CA LYS A 244 32.53 -9.28 11.23
C LYS A 244 31.53 -8.17 10.92
N ILE A 245 30.29 -8.30 11.41
CA ILE A 245 29.25 -7.28 11.21
C ILE A 245 29.55 -6.05 12.08
N ASP A 246 29.92 -6.25 13.34
CA ASP A 246 30.27 -5.16 14.26
C ASP A 246 31.46 -4.35 13.73
N ALA A 247 32.49 -5.01 13.19
CA ALA A 247 33.63 -4.33 12.58
C ALA A 247 33.23 -3.46 11.38
N LYS A 248 32.35 -3.96 10.51
CA LYS A 248 31.87 -3.22 9.32
C LYS A 248 30.92 -2.07 9.67
N LEU A 249 30.08 -2.25 10.68
CA LEU A 249 29.19 -1.17 11.14
C LEU A 249 29.99 -0.03 11.79
N LYS A 250 31.08 -0.36 12.49
CA LYS A 250 31.99 0.64 13.05
C LYS A 250 32.74 1.41 11.97
N GLU A 251 33.28 0.70 10.97
CA GLU A 251 33.92 1.29 9.78
C GLU A 251 32.97 2.25 9.03
N LEU A 252 31.71 1.83 8.80
CA LEU A 252 30.68 2.68 8.21
C LEU A 252 30.33 3.89 9.08
N GLY A 253 30.28 3.73 10.41
CA GLY A 253 30.04 4.82 11.35
C GLY A 253 31.15 5.87 11.30
N GLU A 254 32.40 5.43 11.28
CA GLU A 254 33.59 6.31 11.18
C GLU A 254 33.58 7.09 9.86
N LEU A 255 33.36 6.42 8.74
CA LEU A 255 33.25 7.04 7.40
C LEU A 255 32.11 8.07 7.30
N LEU A 256 31.02 7.89 8.03
CA LEU A 256 29.87 8.80 8.03
C LEU A 256 29.99 9.94 9.05
N SER A 257 31.03 9.93 9.90
CA SER A 257 31.32 10.96 10.91
C SER A 257 32.45 11.92 10.51
N GLU A 258 33.08 11.71 9.35
CA GLU A 258 34.14 12.59 8.82
C GLU A 258 33.63 13.74 7.92
N ASP A 259 32.30 13.99 7.88
CA ASP A 259 31.68 15.19 7.27
C ASP A 259 30.86 16.01 8.30
#